data_AF-A0A4R4T4G8-F1
#
_entry.id   AF-A0A4R4T4G8-F1
#
_cell.length_a   1.000
_cell.length_b   1.000
_cell.length_c   1.000
_cell.angle_alpha   90.00
_cell.angle_beta   90.00
_cell.angle_gamma   90.00
#
_symmetry.space_group_name_H-M   'P 1'
#
loop_
_entity.id
_entity.type
_entity.pdbx_description
1 polymer ?
#
loop_
_entity_poly.entity_id
_entity_poly.type
_entity_poly.pdbx_seq_one_letter_code
_entity_poly.pdbx_strand_id
1 'polypeptide(L)'
;PCVEDLYLAADVLVTDYSSAMFDYAVLDRPIVVYTPDRDAYALARGVYFDVTAEPPGAVAVTFDELLAVFRTGGESTSTATEARRRFRERFCALDDGGAAERVVRRVFLGEST
;
A
#
# COMPACT_ATOMS: atom_id res chain seq x y z
N PRO A 1 -5.67 0.21 20.20
CA PRO A 1 -6.14 -0.03 18.81
C PRO A 1 -5.01 -0.58 17.95
N CYS A 2 -5.25 -1.66 17.22
CA CYS A 2 -4.35 -2.20 16.19
C CYS A 2 -4.70 -1.55 14.85
N VAL A 3 -3.73 -1.14 14.04
CA VAL A 3 -4.02 -0.49 12.76
C VAL A 3 -4.60 -1.48 11.75
N GLU A 4 -4.23 -2.75 11.90
CA GLU A 4 -4.66 -3.89 11.11
C GLU A 4 -6.18 -4.12 11.22
N ASP A 5 -6.77 -3.86 12.40
CA ASP A 5 -8.22 -3.92 12.59
C ASP A 5 -8.93 -2.87 11.71
N LEU A 6 -8.32 -1.68 11.57
CA LEU A 6 -8.85 -0.62 10.70
C LEU A 6 -8.67 -0.97 9.22
N TYR A 7 -7.55 -1.58 8.86
CA TYR A 7 -7.31 -2.05 7.50
C TYR A 7 -8.36 -3.09 7.07
N LEU A 8 -8.65 -4.06 7.95
CA LEU A 8 -9.66 -5.10 7.69
C LEU A 8 -11.07 -4.52 7.55
N ALA A 9 -11.38 -3.44 8.27
CA ALA A 9 -12.67 -2.76 8.21
C ALA A 9 -12.82 -1.77 7.03
N ALA A 10 -11.71 -1.33 6.42
CA ALA A 10 -11.72 -0.34 5.34
C ALA A 10 -11.89 -0.99 3.95
N ASP A 11 -12.67 -0.35 3.09
CA ASP A 11 -12.81 -0.73 1.68
C ASP A 11 -11.70 -0.15 0.79
N VAL A 12 -11.17 1.02 1.15
CA VAL A 12 -10.15 1.76 0.42
C VAL A 12 -9.18 2.42 1.40
N LEU A 13 -7.88 2.38 1.09
CA LEU A 13 -6.87 3.22 1.77
C LEU A 13 -6.56 4.47 0.94
N VAL A 14 -6.65 5.65 1.56
CA VAL A 14 -6.06 6.89 1.04
C VAL A 14 -4.79 7.18 1.82
N THR A 15 -3.67 7.34 1.14
CA THR A 15 -2.35 7.50 1.76
C THR A 15 -1.44 8.36 0.89
N ASP A 16 -0.32 8.82 1.44
CA ASP A 16 0.70 9.62 0.76
C ASP A 16 2.00 8.80 0.59
N TYR A 17 3.04 9.09 1.39
CA TYR A 17 4.32 8.39 1.43
C TYR A 17 4.42 7.41 2.61
N SER A 18 3.29 7.12 3.29
CA SER A 18 3.26 6.18 4.41
C SER A 18 3.50 4.73 3.98
N SER A 19 4.29 4.01 4.78
CA SER A 19 4.51 2.57 4.59
C SER A 19 3.24 1.73 4.75
N ALA A 20 2.15 2.30 5.28
CA ALA A 20 0.85 1.64 5.39
C ALA A 20 0.36 1.03 4.07
N MET A 21 0.78 1.59 2.93
CA MET A 21 0.43 1.03 1.61
C MET A 21 0.97 -0.38 1.39
N PHE A 22 2.13 -0.73 1.95
CA PHE A 22 2.71 -2.07 1.81
C PHE A 22 1.91 -3.10 2.61
N ASP A 23 1.53 -2.74 3.83
CA ASP A 23 0.73 -3.61 4.71
C ASP A 23 -0.68 -3.79 4.16
N TYR A 24 -1.33 -2.69 3.76
CA TYR A 24 -2.70 -2.72 3.24
C TYR A 24 -2.82 -3.45 1.90
N ALA A 25 -1.78 -3.41 1.06
CA ALA A 25 -1.76 -4.09 -0.23
C ALA A 25 -1.92 -5.62 -0.10
N VAL A 26 -1.61 -6.22 1.06
CA VAL A 26 -1.85 -7.65 1.33
C VAL A 26 -3.35 -8.00 1.19
N LEU A 27 -4.25 -7.06 1.47
CA LEU A 27 -5.70 -7.27 1.36
C LEU A 27 -6.22 -7.27 -0.08
N ASP A 28 -5.39 -6.90 -1.06
CA ASP A 28 -5.77 -6.72 -2.47
C ASP A 28 -6.98 -5.77 -2.67
N ARG A 29 -7.07 -4.75 -1.81
CA ARG A 29 -8.12 -3.72 -1.85
C ARG A 29 -7.62 -2.42 -2.48
N PRO A 30 -8.50 -1.57 -3.03
CA PRO A 30 -8.12 -0.29 -3.63
C PRO A 30 -7.27 0.60 -2.70
N ILE A 31 -6.23 1.20 -3.29
CA ILE A 31 -5.36 2.20 -2.66
C ILE A 31 -5.34 3.44 -3.56
N VAL A 32 -5.48 4.61 -2.97
CA VAL A 32 -5.34 5.91 -3.64
C VAL A 32 -4.18 6.66 -3.01
N VAL A 33 -3.17 6.97 -3.82
CA VAL A 33 -2.00 7.75 -3.42
C VAL A 33 -2.30 9.22 -3.65
N TYR A 34 -2.34 10.03 -2.59
CA TYR A 34 -2.60 11.46 -2.63
C TYR A 34 -1.33 12.22 -2.24
N THR A 35 -0.67 12.85 -3.22
CA THR A 35 0.66 13.47 -3.04
C THR A 35 0.67 14.92 -3.52
N PRO A 36 0.04 15.85 -2.77
CA PRO A 36 -0.02 17.27 -3.15
C PRO A 36 1.32 18.01 -3.07
N ASP A 37 2.30 17.43 -2.39
CA ASP A 37 3.59 18.02 -2.03
C ASP A 37 4.79 17.22 -2.56
N ARG A 38 4.60 16.37 -3.59
CA ARG A 38 5.60 15.43 -4.14
C ARG A 38 6.98 16.01 -4.31
N ASP A 39 7.09 17.15 -4.98
CA ASP A 39 8.37 17.76 -5.30
C ASP A 39 9.09 18.25 -4.02
N ALA A 40 8.33 18.84 -3.10
CA ALA A 40 8.86 19.30 -1.82
C ALA A 40 9.29 18.13 -0.93
N TYR A 41 8.50 17.06 -0.88
CA TYR A 41 8.79 15.86 -0.10
C TYR A 41 10.06 15.16 -0.60
N ALA A 42 10.17 14.96 -1.92
CA ALA A 42 11.33 14.33 -2.54
C ALA A 42 12.63 15.10 -2.28
N LEU A 43 12.58 16.44 -2.33
CA LEU A 43 13.74 17.30 -2.06
C LEU A 43 14.17 17.27 -0.59
N ALA A 44 13.20 17.26 0.35
CA ALA A 44 13.48 17.40 1.78
C ALA A 44 13.86 16.07 2.46
N ARG A 45 13.26 14.96 2.05
CA ARG A 45 13.38 13.67 2.75
C ARG A 45 14.10 12.60 1.93
N GLY A 46 14.14 12.77 0.60
CA GLY A 46 14.50 11.69 -0.31
C GLY A 46 13.48 10.55 -0.29
N VAL A 47 13.53 9.70 -1.31
CA VAL A 47 12.69 8.51 -1.40
C VAL A 47 13.53 7.32 -1.86
N TYR A 48 13.29 6.13 -1.29
CA TYR A 48 13.94 4.90 -1.75
C TYR A 48 13.53 4.54 -3.19
N PHE A 49 12.29 4.86 -3.54
CA PHE A 49 11.76 4.78 -4.89
C PHE A 49 10.61 5.79 -5.05
N ASP A 50 10.32 6.18 -6.28
CA ASP A 50 9.21 7.08 -6.57
C ASP A 50 7.88 6.29 -6.55
N VAL A 51 7.09 6.46 -5.49
CA VAL A 51 5.78 5.80 -5.35
C VAL A 51 4.81 6.18 -6.48
N THR A 52 4.99 7.33 -7.13
CA THR A 52 4.13 7.75 -8.24
C THR A 52 4.55 7.13 -9.57
N ALA A 53 5.78 6.62 -9.67
CA ALA A 53 6.25 5.89 -10.86
C ALA A 53 5.72 4.44 -10.90
N GLU A 54 5.59 3.80 -9.73
CA GLU A 54 5.03 2.46 -9.57
C GLU A 54 4.01 2.43 -8.41
N PRO A 55 2.83 3.06 -8.56
CA PRO A 55 1.88 3.19 -7.47
C PRO A 55 1.13 1.88 -7.19
N PRO A 56 0.67 1.67 -5.95
CA PRO A 56 -0.22 0.57 -5.58
C PRO A 56 -1.68 0.76 -6.05
N GLY A 57 -1.98 1.78 -6.86
CA GLY A 57 -3.33 2.10 -7.31
C GLY A 57 -3.41 3.47 -8.01
N ALA A 58 -4.55 4.15 -7.85
CA ALA A 58 -4.76 5.47 -8.44
C ALA A 58 -3.89 6.54 -7.76
N VAL A 59 -3.49 7.56 -8.51
CA VAL A 59 -2.70 8.70 -7.99
C VAL A 59 -3.48 9.99 -8.19
N ALA A 60 -3.51 10.82 -7.15
CA ALA A 60 -4.05 12.17 -7.20
C ALA A 60 -3.01 13.15 -6.64
N VAL A 61 -2.83 14.29 -7.30
CA VAL A 61 -1.95 15.37 -6.87
C VAL A 61 -2.78 16.52 -6.30
N THR A 62 -3.98 16.74 -6.82
CA THR A 62 -4.89 17.77 -6.30
C THR A 62 -6.10 17.16 -5.59
N PHE A 63 -6.73 17.95 -4.72
CA PHE A 63 -7.95 17.52 -4.04
C PHE A 63 -9.10 17.25 -5.04
N ASP A 64 -9.19 18.03 -6.13
CA ASP A 64 -10.19 17.81 -7.17
C ASP A 64 -9.97 16.50 -7.93
N GLU A 65 -8.70 16.13 -8.20
CA GLU A 65 -8.35 14.82 -8.74
C GLU A 65 -8.74 13.70 -7.79
N LEU A 66 -8.46 13.86 -6.49
CA LEU A 66 -8.85 12.89 -5.47
C LEU A 66 -10.37 12.67 -5.45
N LEU A 67 -11.15 13.75 -5.51
CA LEU A 67 -12.61 13.66 -5.62
C LEU A 67 -13.04 12.99 -6.93
N ALA A 68 -12.37 13.28 -8.04
CA ALA A 68 -12.68 12.70 -9.34
C ALA A 68 -12.44 11.18 -9.35
N VAL A 69 -11.39 10.69 -8.68
CA VAL A 69 -11.14 9.26 -8.49
C VAL A 69 -12.39 8.60 -7.93
N PHE A 70 -12.89 9.05 -6.77
CA PHE A 70 -14.05 8.41 -6.14
C PHE A 70 -15.37 8.62 -6.88
N ARG A 71 -15.58 9.79 -7.50
CA ARG A 71 -16.82 10.06 -8.27
C ARG A 71 -16.96 9.20 -9.52
N THR A 72 -15.84 8.71 -10.06
CA THR A 72 -15.80 7.95 -11.31
C THR A 72 -15.51 6.46 -11.11
N GLY A 73 -15.27 6.01 -9.87
CA GLY A 73 -14.79 4.65 -9.59
C GLY A 73 -13.34 4.43 -10.05
N GLY A 74 -12.55 5.51 -10.12
CA GLY A 74 -11.16 5.54 -10.56
C GLY A 74 -10.26 4.59 -9.77
N GLU A 75 -10.55 4.41 -8.47
CA GLU A 75 -9.82 3.51 -7.56
C GLU A 75 -9.98 2.03 -7.92
N SER A 76 -11.01 1.71 -8.69
CA SER A 76 -11.40 0.35 -9.08
C SER A 76 -11.22 0.08 -10.59
N THR A 77 -10.59 1.00 -11.32
CA THR A 77 -10.31 0.83 -12.76
C THR A 77 -9.38 -0.35 -13.02
N SER A 78 -9.38 -0.88 -14.26
CA SER A 78 -8.43 -1.92 -14.67
C SER A 78 -6.97 -1.45 -14.54
N THR A 79 -6.70 -0.18 -14.83
CA THR A 79 -5.38 0.44 -14.62
C THR A 79 -4.97 0.47 -13.16
N ALA A 80 -5.86 0.91 -12.25
CA ALA A 80 -5.57 0.92 -10.81
C ALA A 80 -5.39 -0.51 -10.25
N THR A 81 -6.20 -1.45 -10.73
CA THR A 81 -6.09 -2.87 -10.36
C THR A 81 -4.78 -3.49 -10.83
N GLU A 82 -4.35 -3.21 -12.06
CA GLU A 82 -3.08 -3.69 -12.61
C GLU A 82 -1.88 -3.07 -11.89
N ALA A 83 -1.96 -1.78 -11.53
CA ALA A 83 -0.93 -1.12 -10.71
C ALA A 83 -0.81 -1.80 -9.34
N ARG A 84 -1.93 -2.05 -8.67
CA ARG A 84 -1.98 -2.79 -7.41
C ARG A 84 -1.40 -4.21 -7.52
N ARG A 85 -1.73 -4.94 -8.60
CA ARG A 85 -1.20 -6.29 -8.86
C ARG A 85 0.33 -6.27 -8.92
N ARG A 86 0.92 -5.37 -9.72
CA ARG A 86 2.38 -5.24 -9.85
C ARG A 86 3.04 -4.88 -8.53
N PHE A 87 2.43 -3.96 -7.80
CA PHE A 87 2.92 -3.55 -6.48
C PHE A 87 2.95 -4.73 -5.50
N ARG A 88 1.87 -5.52 -5.44
CA ARG A 88 1.80 -6.73 -4.62
C ARG A 88 2.81 -7.78 -5.02
N GLU A 89 3.01 -8.01 -6.32
CA GLU A 89 4.02 -8.96 -6.81
C GLU A 89 5.43 -8.56 -6.40
N ARG A 90 5.70 -7.27 -6.29
CA ARG A 90 7.01 -6.76 -5.87
C ARG A 90 7.19 -6.77 -4.36
N PHE A 91 6.16 -6.37 -3.60
CA PHE A 91 6.32 -6.04 -2.18
C PHE A 91 5.63 -7.01 -1.22
N CYS A 92 4.61 -7.74 -1.66
CA CYS A 92 3.81 -8.64 -0.81
C CYS A 92 4.12 -10.13 -1.08
N ALA A 93 5.04 -10.45 -1.98
CA ALA A 93 5.28 -11.83 -2.42
C ALA A 93 5.77 -12.79 -1.33
N LEU A 94 6.28 -12.27 -0.20
CA LEU A 94 6.79 -13.07 0.90
C LEU A 94 5.79 -13.21 2.07
N ASP A 95 4.65 -12.54 1.99
CA ASP A 95 3.63 -12.62 3.04
C ASP A 95 2.72 -13.84 2.81
N ASP A 96 2.84 -14.81 3.71
CA ASP A 96 2.08 -16.07 3.72
C ASP A 96 1.26 -16.24 5.01
N GLY A 97 1.18 -15.22 5.87
CA GLY A 97 0.53 -15.28 7.18
C GLY A 97 1.27 -16.10 8.25
N GLY A 98 2.43 -16.70 7.94
CA GLY A 98 3.18 -17.59 8.83
C GLY A 98 4.35 -16.94 9.59
N ALA A 99 4.53 -15.63 9.48
CA ALA A 99 5.72 -14.94 10.00
C ALA A 99 5.89 -15.12 11.52
N ALA A 100 4.83 -14.92 12.29
CA ALA A 100 4.86 -15.08 13.75
C ALA A 100 5.16 -16.55 14.15
N GLU A 101 4.52 -17.50 13.48
CA GLU A 101 4.74 -18.93 13.71
C GLU A 101 6.22 -19.31 13.47
N ARG A 102 6.81 -18.87 12.35
CA ARG A 102 8.23 -19.11 12.04
C ARG A 102 9.16 -18.56 13.12
N VAL A 103 8.88 -17.35 13.63
CA VAL A 103 9.68 -16.76 14.71
C VAL A 103 9.55 -17.59 15.98
N VAL A 104 8.33 -18.02 16.35
CA VAL A 104 8.10 -18.83 17.55
C VAL A 104 8.86 -20.17 17.47
N ARG A 105 8.68 -20.88 16.36
CA ARG A 105 9.36 -22.17 16.09
C ARG A 105 10.87 -22.03 16.17
N ARG A 106 11.44 -20.99 15.56
CA ARG A 106 12.89 -20.80 15.50
C ARG A 106 13.50 -20.37 16.82
N VAL A 107 12.90 -19.39 17.49
CA VAL A 107 13.49 -18.73 18.66
C VAL A 107 13.20 -19.49 19.95
N PHE A 108 12.00 -20.05 20.11
CA PHE A 108 11.57 -20.66 21.37
C PHE A 108 11.54 -22.19 21.33
N LEU A 109 11.30 -22.80 20.17
CA LEU A 109 11.22 -24.27 20.04
C LEU A 109 12.49 -24.89 19.46
N GLY A 110 13.42 -24.09 18.92
CA GLY A 110 14.68 -24.56 18.36
C GLY A 110 14.53 -25.34 17.05
N GLU A 111 13.38 -25.23 16.39
CA GLU A 111 13.13 -25.88 15.10
C GLU A 111 13.93 -25.19 13.98
N SER A 112 14.38 -25.98 13.00
CA SER A 112 14.97 -25.47 11.75
C SER A 112 13.85 -25.35 10.72
N THR A 113 13.76 -24.19 10.07
CA THR A 113 12.79 -23.89 8.99
C THR A 113 12.98 -24.81 7.80
#